data_AF-A0A849RIT4-F1
#
_entry.id   AF-A0A849RIT4-F1
#
_cell.length_a   1.000
_cell.length_b   1.000
_cell.length_c   1.000
_cell.angle_alpha   90.00
_cell.angle_beta   90.00
_cell.angle_gamma   90.00
#
_symmetry.space_group_name_H-M   'P 1'
#
loop_
_entity.id
_entity.type
_entity.pdbx_description
1 polymer ?
#
loop_
_entity_poly.entity_id
_entity_poly.type
_entity_poly.pdbx_seq_one_letter_code
_entity_poly.pdbx_strand_id
1 'polypeptide(L)' 'MRSIELTVKILLLTITVALTACTAVQPWERGNLAKPQMALDPYPLQSSLRAHNYGSREAAAGGNAAQGGGCGCY' A
#
# COMPACT_ATOMS: atom_id res chain seq x y z
N MET A 1 -23.64 26.53 24.68
CA MET A 1 -22.26 27.05 24.59
C MET A 1 -21.24 26.09 25.18
N ARG A 2 -21.29 25.75 26.48
CA ARG A 2 -20.37 24.77 27.11
C ARG A 2 -20.36 23.37 26.46
N SER A 3 -21.51 22.89 25.99
CA SER A 3 -21.63 21.61 25.30
C SER A 3 -20.94 21.56 23.94
N ILE A 4 -20.90 22.69 23.21
CA ILE A 4 -20.24 22.82 21.90
C ILE A 4 -18.71 22.87 22.08
N GLU A 5 -18.24 23.62 23.07
CA GLU A 5 -16.82 23.64 23.45
C GLU A 5 -16.29 22.25 23.86
N LEU A 6 -17.12 21.45 24.53
CA LEU A 6 -16.76 20.10 24.95
C LEU A 6 -16.67 19.15 23.75
N THR A 7 -17.62 19.20 22.82
CA THR A 7 -17.56 18.37 21.60
C THR A 7 -16.40 18.75 20.69
N VAL A 8 -16.06 20.04 20.56
CA VAL A 8 -14.90 20.48 19.76
C VAL A 8 -13.59 19.98 20.36
N LYS A 9 -13.45 20.02 21.69
CA LYS A 9 -12.25 19.48 22.38
C LYS A 9 -12.14 17.97 22.24
N ILE A 10 -13.25 17.24 22.33
CA ILE A 10 -13.27 15.78 22.10
C ILE A 10 -12.86 15.47 20.66
N LEU A 11 -13.41 16.19 19.68
CA LEU A 11 -13.05 16.00 18.27
C LEU A 11 -11.56 16.25 18.03
N LEU A 12 -11.01 17.35 18.54
CA LEU A 12 -9.59 17.68 18.46
C LEU A 12 -8.70 16.59 19.08
N LEU A 13 -9.10 16.04 20.23
CA LEU A 13 -8.38 14.95 20.89
C LEU A 13 -8.40 13.66 20.06
N THR A 14 -9.54 13.32 19.47
CA THR A 14 -9.64 12.11 18.63
C THR A 14 -8.78 12.21 17.37
N ILE A 15 -8.70 13.40 16.77
CA ILE A 15 -7.88 13.65 15.59
C ILE A 15 -6.40 13.50 15.94
N THR A 16 -5.91 14.11 17.02
CA THR A 16 -4.47 14.05 17.36
C THR A 16 -4.00 12.63 17.68
N VAL A 17 -4.84 11.80 18.29
CA VAL A 17 -4.54 10.38 18.56
C VAL A 17 -4.48 9.56 17.27
N ALA A 18 -5.31 9.85 16.27
CA ALA A 18 -5.29 9.11 15.00
C ALA A 18 -3.99 9.33 14.20
N LEU A 19 -3.30 10.46 14.37
CA LEU A 19 -2.05 10.76 13.66
C LEU A 19 -0.84 9.99 14.18
N THR A 20 -0.89 9.40 15.37
CA THR A 20 0.26 8.67 15.95
C THR A 20 0.41 7.23 15.43
N ALA A 21 -0.54 6.73 14.64
CA ALA A 21 -0.53 5.36 14.11
C ALA A 21 0.54 5.11 13.03
N CYS A 22 1.18 6.17 12.51
CA CYS A 22 2.24 6.03 11.51
C CYS A 22 3.58 5.78 12.22
N THR A 23 4.02 4.52 12.21
CA THR A 23 5.30 4.10 12.83
C THR A 23 6.31 3.70 11.78
N ALA A 24 7.59 4.00 12.01
CA ALA A 24 8.66 3.59 11.12
C ALA A 24 8.97 2.11 11.36
N VAL A 25 8.76 1.27 10.34
CA VAL A 25 9.06 -0.17 10.39
C VAL A 25 10.49 -0.40 9.93
N GLN A 26 11.27 -1.18 10.68
CA GLN A 26 12.65 -1.46 10.30
C GLN A 26 12.69 -2.34 9.04
N PRO A 27 13.69 -2.18 8.15
CA PRO A 27 13.71 -2.87 6.86
C PRO A 27 13.57 -4.39 6.93
N TRP A 28 14.11 -5.03 7.97
CA TRP A 28 14.08 -6.48 8.20
C TRP A 28 12.77 -7.00 8.79
N GLU A 29 11.99 -6.15 9.46
CA GLU A 29 10.68 -6.55 10.01
C GLU A 29 9.62 -6.68 8.91
N ARG A 30 9.84 -6.00 7.78
CA ARG A 30 8.90 -6.00 6.66
C ARG A 30 8.63 -7.40 6.10
N GLY A 31 9.63 -8.29 6.10
CA GLY A 31 9.46 -9.68 5.64
C GLY A 31 8.46 -10.48 6.49
N ASN A 32 8.40 -10.20 7.80
CA ASN A 32 7.45 -10.87 8.70
C ASN A 32 6.06 -10.21 8.68
N LEU A 33 6.01 -8.89 8.47
CA LEU A 33 4.75 -8.13 8.42
C LEU A 33 4.01 -8.28 7.08
N ALA A 34 4.73 -8.49 5.97
CA ALA A 34 4.18 -8.69 4.65
C ALA A 34 3.60 -10.11 4.49
N LYS A 35 2.33 -10.27 4.85
CA LYS A 35 1.64 -11.56 4.72
C LYS A 35 1.40 -11.89 3.24
N PRO A 36 1.43 -13.18 2.82
CA PRO A 36 1.21 -13.57 1.42
C PRO A 36 -0.11 -13.07 0.82
N GLN A 37 -1.17 -13.01 1.62
CA GLN A 37 -2.50 -12.51 1.20
C GLN A 37 -2.56 -10.98 0.96
N MET A 38 -1.53 -10.24 1.37
CA MET A 38 -1.40 -8.81 1.10
C MET A 38 -0.61 -8.54 -0.19
N ALA A 39 -0.20 -9.60 -0.90
CA ALA A 39 0.49 -9.46 -2.18
C ALA A 39 -0.41 -8.72 -3.18
N LEU A 40 0.16 -7.70 -3.83
CA LEU A 40 -0.48 -6.94 -4.91
C LEU A 40 -0.87 -7.85 -6.08
N ASP A 41 -0.04 -8.85 -6.32
CA ASP A 41 -0.27 -9.89 -7.31
C ASP A 41 -0.11 -11.27 -6.65
N PRO A 42 -1.19 -12.05 -6.53
CA PRO A 42 -1.12 -13.40 -5.98
C PRO A 42 -0.42 -14.41 -6.91
N TYR A 43 -0.29 -14.12 -8.21
CA TYR A 43 0.28 -15.02 -9.20
C TYR A 43 1.36 -14.33 -10.07
N PRO A 44 2.48 -13.87 -9.46
CA PRO A 44 3.49 -13.04 -10.14
C PRO A 44 4.10 -13.70 -11.37
N LEU A 45 4.25 -15.03 -11.37
CA LEU A 45 4.77 -15.77 -12.52
C LEU A 45 3.80 -15.76 -13.70
N GLN A 46 2.50 -15.90 -13.44
CA GLN A 46 1.51 -15.87 -14.52
C GLN A 46 1.38 -14.47 -15.10
N SER A 47 1.38 -13.45 -14.24
CA SER A 47 1.31 -12.05 -14.64
C SER A 47 2.54 -11.62 -15.43
N SER A 48 3.74 -12.04 -15.04
CA SER A 48 4.97 -11.74 -15.78
C SER A 48 4.98 -12.40 -17.17
N LEU A 49 4.55 -13.66 -17.25
CA LEU A 49 4.47 -14.41 -18.51
C LEU A 49 3.41 -13.80 -19.44
N ARG A 50 2.26 -13.39 -18.88
CA ARG A 50 1.22 -12.66 -19.60
C ARG A 50 1.74 -11.30 -20.09
N ALA A 51 2.43 -10.56 -19.25
CA ALA A 51 3.03 -9.27 -19.62
C ALA A 51 4.07 -9.41 -20.72
N HIS A 52 4.90 -10.47 -20.69
CA HIS A 52 5.86 -10.77 -21.75
C HIS A 52 5.16 -11.06 -23.10
N ASN A 53 4.08 -11.85 -23.07
CA ASN A 53 3.29 -12.14 -24.27
C ASN A 53 2.62 -10.89 -24.84
N TYR A 54 1.95 -10.08 -24.01
CA TYR A 54 1.33 -8.84 -24.47
C TYR A 54 2.36 -7.82 -24.95
N GLY A 55 3.46 -7.63 -24.21
CA GLY A 55 4.53 -6.73 -24.62
C GLY A 55 5.15 -7.12 -25.96
N SER A 56 5.24 -8.42 -26.26
CA SER A 56 5.72 -8.91 -27.56
C SER A 56 4.72 -8.67 -28.69
N ARG A 57 3.42 -8.73 -28.41
CA ARG A 57 2.36 -8.60 -29.42
C ARG A 57 1.93 -7.16 -29.67
N GLU A 58 2.00 -6.32 -28.64
CA GLU A 58 1.36 -5.00 -28.60
C GLU A 58 2.38 -3.90 -28.30
N ALA A 59 3.68 -4.12 -28.57
CA ALA A 59 4.84 -3.29 -28.20
C ALA A 59 4.71 -1.75 -28.37
N ALA A 60 3.73 -1.25 -29.13
CA ALA A 60 3.43 0.17 -29.30
C ALA A 60 2.42 0.75 -28.27
N ALA A 61 1.57 -0.07 -27.65
CA ALA A 61 0.69 0.35 -26.56
C ALA A 61 1.51 0.41 -25.27
N GLY A 62 1.75 1.61 -24.76
CA GLY A 62 2.63 1.89 -23.62
C GLY A 62 2.58 0.81 -22.54
N GLY A 63 3.74 0.21 -22.26
CA GLY A 63 3.86 -0.96 -21.42
C GLY A 63 3.30 -0.77 -20.01
N ASN A 64 3.00 -1.90 -19.35
CA ASN A 64 2.50 -2.00 -17.98
C ASN A 64 3.55 -1.45 -16.97
N ALA A 65 3.75 -0.14 -16.93
CA ALA A 65 4.75 0.55 -16.11
C ALA A 65 4.24 0.80 -14.67
N ALA A 66 3.49 -0.15 -14.12
CA ALA A 66 3.07 -0.15 -12.72
C ALA A 66 3.42 -1.48 -12.05
N GLN A 67 4.64 -1.98 -12.29
CA GLN A 67 5.21 -3.02 -11.43
C GLN A 67 5.95 -2.34 -10.27
N GLY A 68 5.35 -2.41 -9.08
CA GLY A 68 6.07 -2.14 -7.83
C GLY A 68 5.62 -0.89 -7.08
N GLY A 69 4.37 -0.88 -6.62
CA GLY A 69 3.88 0.04 -5.57
C GLY A 69 3.73 -0.63 -4.21
N GLY A 70 4.44 -1.74 -3.98
CA GLY A 70 4.48 -2.42 -2.68
C GLY A 70 5.74 -2.05 -1.93
N CYS A 71 5.77 -2.30 -0.62
CA CYS A 71 6.85 -1.97 0.32
C CYS A 71 8.22 -2.64 0.01
N GLY A 72 8.48 -3.09 -1.23
CA GLY A 72 9.79 -3.52 -1.72
C GLY A 72 10.31 -4.81 -1.07
N CYS A 73 9.43 -5.71 -0.66
CA CYS A 73 9.82 -7.01 -0.10
C CYS A 73 9.75 -8.08 -1.19
N TYR A 74 10.71 -8.05 -2.10
CA TYR A 74 11.17 -9.21 -2.84
C TYR A 74 12.67 -9.38 -2.58
#